data_AF-A0A6B3H247-F1
#
_entry.id   AF-A0A6B3H247-F1
#
_cell.length_a   1.000
_cell.length_b   1.000
_cell.length_c   1.000
_cell.angle_alpha   90.00
_cell.angle_beta   90.00
_cell.angle_gamma   90.00
#
_symmetry.space_group_name_H-M   'P 1'
#
loop_
_entity.id
_entity.type
_entity.pdbx_description
1 polymer ?
#
loop_
_entity_poly.entity_id
_entity_poly.type
_entity_poly.pdbx_seq_one_letter_code
_entity_poly.pdbx_strand_id
1 'polypeptide(L)'
;EALKKSGIETRLNTESCAKADTPMQTLYEEVREVGRTFGVTDRAEAWIKQAEADNAATAKKLKNLKALPVFVYDSGDKTAFTAGGKGIGNELIKRAG
;
A
#
# COMPACT_ATOMS: atom_id res chain seq x y z
N GLU A 1 -14.09 18.65 -5.98
CA GLU A 1 -15.09 19.75 -6.00
C GLU A 1 -16.15 19.69 -7.09
N ALA A 2 -15.82 19.74 -8.39
CA ALA A 2 -16.86 19.75 -9.44
C ALA A 2 -17.76 18.49 -9.43
N LEU A 3 -17.15 17.30 -9.34
CA LEU A 3 -17.87 16.02 -9.29
C LEU A 3 -18.86 15.96 -8.12
N LYS A 4 -18.42 16.33 -6.92
CA LYS A 4 -19.28 16.42 -5.73
C LYS A 4 -20.44 17.40 -5.90
N LYS A 5 -20.19 18.58 -6.48
CA LYS A 5 -21.26 19.57 -6.77
C LYS A 5 -22.30 19.05 -7.76
N SER A 6 -21.91 18.11 -8.63
CA SER A 6 -22.81 17.41 -9.55
C SER A 6 -23.46 16.16 -8.95
N GLY A 7 -23.31 15.90 -7.64
CA GLY A 7 -23.86 14.72 -6.98
C GLY A 7 -23.14 13.41 -7.30
N ILE A 8 -21.91 13.48 -7.81
CA ILE A 8 -21.08 12.32 -8.12
C ILE A 8 -20.12 12.10 -6.95
N GLU A 9 -20.34 11.01 -6.22
CA GLU A 9 -19.44 10.57 -5.17
C GLU A 9 -18.14 10.03 -5.77
N THR A 10 -17.01 10.41 -5.16
CA THR A 10 -15.68 10.01 -5.62
C THR A 10 -14.86 9.51 -4.46
N ARG A 11 -14.09 8.45 -4.70
CA ARG A 11 -13.11 7.94 -3.77
C ARG A 11 -11.73 7.99 -4.41
N LEU A 12 -10.77 8.57 -3.71
CA LEU A 12 -9.36 8.51 -4.10
C LEU A 12 -8.67 7.37 -3.37
N ASN A 13 -7.60 6.87 -3.97
CA ASN A 13 -6.71 5.96 -3.28
C ASN A 13 -6.10 6.65 -2.04
N THR A 14 -6.03 5.93 -0.92
CA THR A 14 -5.59 6.49 0.37
C THR A 14 -4.16 6.99 0.36
N GLU A 15 -3.27 6.33 -0.39
CA GLU A 15 -1.87 6.75 -0.54
C GLU A 15 -1.77 8.11 -1.25
N SER A 16 -2.67 8.37 -2.21
CA SER A 16 -2.71 9.65 -2.94
C SER A 16 -3.07 10.85 -2.05
N CYS A 17 -3.57 10.59 -0.84
CA CYS A 17 -3.95 11.63 0.13
C CYS A 17 -3.05 11.64 1.38
N ALA A 18 -2.12 10.69 1.50
CA ALA A 18 -1.27 10.55 2.68
C ALA A 18 -0.21 11.66 2.74
N LYS A 19 -0.09 12.31 3.89
CA LYS A 19 0.98 13.31 4.17
C LYS A 19 2.14 12.72 4.97
N ALA A 20 1.98 11.51 5.46
CA ALA A 20 2.90 10.78 6.33
C ALA A 20 3.15 9.36 5.79
N ASP A 21 3.91 8.56 6.53
CA ASP A 21 4.15 7.16 6.18
C ASP A 21 2.84 6.39 6.00
N THR A 22 2.82 5.50 5.02
CA THR A 22 1.66 4.69 4.65
C THR A 22 1.94 3.25 5.05
N PRO A 23 1.61 2.86 6.31
CA PRO A 23 1.81 1.48 6.74
C PRO A 23 0.88 0.54 5.98
N MET A 24 1.21 -0.76 5.97
CA MET A 24 0.33 -1.79 5.39
C MET A 24 -1.11 -1.74 5.94
N GLN A 25 -1.29 -1.30 7.19
CA GLN A 25 -2.61 -1.13 7.78
C GLN A 25 -3.49 -0.17 6.97
N THR A 26 -2.90 0.90 6.41
CA THR A 26 -3.64 1.84 5.55
C THR A 26 -4.16 1.14 4.29
N LEU A 27 -3.38 0.23 3.70
CA LEU A 27 -3.82 -0.57 2.55
C LEU A 27 -4.94 -1.54 2.93
N TYR A 28 -4.88 -2.17 4.12
CA TYR A 28 -5.95 -3.04 4.60
C TYR A 28 -7.25 -2.27 4.85
N GLU A 29 -7.17 -1.08 5.45
CA GLU A 29 -8.29 -0.14 5.55
C GLU A 29 -8.86 0.20 4.17
N GLU A 30 -7.99 0.46 3.19
CA GLU A 30 -8.38 0.77 1.81
C GLU A 30 -9.20 -0.37 1.19
N VAL A 31 -8.72 -1.61 1.32
CA VAL A 31 -9.40 -2.80 0.81
C VAL A 31 -10.74 -3.01 1.51
N ARG A 32 -10.80 -2.80 2.83
CA ARG A 32 -12.05 -2.87 3.60
C ARG A 32 -13.08 -1.86 3.09
N GLU A 33 -12.66 -0.62 2.85
CA GLU A 33 -13.53 0.41 2.28
C GLU A 33 -14.04 0.07 0.89
N VAL A 34 -13.15 -0.39 -0.01
CA VAL A 34 -13.54 -0.87 -1.35
C VAL A 34 -14.53 -2.03 -1.23
N GLY A 35 -14.30 -2.96 -0.32
CA GLY A 35 -15.22 -4.05 -0.01
C GLY A 35 -16.63 -3.54 0.37
N ARG A 36 -16.71 -2.51 1.21
CA ARG A 36 -17.99 -1.88 1.56
C ARG A 36 -18.64 -1.17 0.37
N THR A 37 -17.88 -0.44 -0.43
CA THR A 37 -18.39 0.28 -1.62
C THR A 37 -19.08 -0.67 -2.61
N PHE A 38 -18.54 -1.87 -2.78
CA PHE A 38 -19.08 -2.86 -3.73
C PHE A 38 -19.97 -3.93 -3.09
N GLY A 39 -20.25 -3.86 -1.77
CA GLY A 39 -21.10 -4.83 -1.08
C GLY A 39 -20.48 -6.24 -0.94
N VAL A 40 -19.16 -6.33 -0.83
CA VAL A 40 -18.37 -7.59 -0.81
C VAL A 40 -17.44 -7.65 0.40
N THR A 41 -17.95 -7.27 1.58
CA THR A 41 -17.18 -7.17 2.83
C THR A 41 -16.47 -8.46 3.21
N ASP A 42 -17.14 -9.61 3.10
CA ASP A 42 -16.56 -10.90 3.50
C ASP A 42 -15.38 -11.29 2.61
N ARG A 43 -15.46 -10.97 1.31
CA ARG A 43 -14.35 -11.17 0.38
C ARG A 43 -13.17 -10.26 0.71
N ALA A 44 -13.44 -9.00 1.10
CA ALA A 44 -12.39 -8.08 1.51
C ALA A 44 -11.68 -8.56 2.78
N GLU A 45 -12.42 -8.95 3.82
CA GLU A 45 -11.80 -9.47 5.07
C GLU A 45 -11.04 -10.78 4.84
N ALA A 46 -11.57 -11.69 4.01
CA ALA A 46 -10.86 -12.92 3.66
C ALA A 46 -9.52 -12.63 2.95
N TRP A 47 -9.50 -11.65 2.04
CA TRP A 47 -8.29 -11.22 1.37
C TRP A 47 -7.29 -10.56 2.35
N ILE A 48 -7.77 -9.68 3.24
CA ILE A 48 -6.92 -9.01 4.25
C ILE A 48 -6.24 -10.05 5.13
N LYS A 49 -7.00 -11.01 5.66
CA LYS A 49 -6.47 -12.10 6.51
C LYS A 49 -5.39 -12.91 5.79
N GLN A 50 -5.59 -13.22 4.51
CA GLN A 50 -4.60 -13.93 3.71
C GLN A 50 -3.33 -13.08 3.51
N ALA A 51 -3.48 -11.81 3.16
CA ALA A 51 -2.37 -10.89 2.95
C ALA A 51 -1.54 -10.67 4.25
N GLU A 52 -2.20 -10.59 5.41
CA GLU A 52 -1.53 -10.53 6.71
C GLU A 52 -0.72 -11.80 7.00
N ALA A 53 -1.30 -12.97 6.73
CA ALA A 53 -0.62 -14.25 6.90
C ALA A 53 0.61 -14.38 6.00
N ASP A 54 0.51 -13.97 4.74
CA ASP A 54 1.60 -14.01 3.76
C ASP A 54 2.75 -13.05 4.16
N ASN A 55 2.41 -11.84 4.61
CA ASN A 55 3.39 -10.87 5.12
C ASN A 55 4.09 -11.38 6.38
N ALA A 56 3.34 -11.98 7.31
CA ALA A 56 3.91 -12.57 8.52
C ALA A 56 4.83 -13.77 8.20
N ALA A 57 4.46 -14.61 7.24
CA ALA A 57 5.28 -15.73 6.78
C ALA A 57 6.58 -15.24 6.12
N THR A 58 6.49 -14.17 5.32
CA THR A 58 7.65 -13.53 4.70
C THR A 58 8.59 -12.93 5.74
N ALA A 59 8.07 -12.17 6.70
CA ALA A 59 8.86 -11.61 7.79
C ALA A 59 9.63 -12.68 8.60
N LYS A 60 9.02 -13.86 8.82
CA LYS A 60 9.70 -15.00 9.47
C LYS A 60 10.90 -15.50 8.67
N LYS A 61 10.80 -15.60 7.35
CA LYS A 61 11.90 -16.03 6.46
C LYS A 61 13.07 -15.03 6.47
N LEU A 62 12.77 -13.75 6.67
CA LEU A 62 13.75 -12.66 6.62
C LEU A 62 14.44 -12.37 7.96
N LYS A 63 13.93 -12.89 9.09
CA LYS A 63 14.32 -12.50 10.46
C LYS A 63 15.84 -12.45 10.73
N ASN A 64 16.62 -13.34 10.12
CA ASN A 64 18.07 -13.45 10.35
C ASN A 64 18.90 -12.97 9.15
N LEU A 65 18.25 -12.41 8.13
CA LEU A 65 18.95 -11.85 6.98
C LEU A 65 19.30 -10.39 7.27
N LYS A 66 20.49 -9.99 6.83
CA LYS A 66 20.91 -8.60 6.92
C LYS A 66 20.20 -7.81 5.82
N ALA A 67 19.60 -6.69 6.20
CA ALA A 67 18.96 -5.82 5.23
C ALA A 67 19.98 -5.27 4.21
N LEU A 68 19.62 -5.28 2.94
CA LEU A 68 20.49 -4.80 1.86
C LEU A 68 20.12 -3.37 1.46
N PRO A 69 21.11 -2.49 1.25
CA PRO A 69 20.82 -1.20 0.64
C PRO A 69 20.39 -1.43 -0.81
N VAL A 70 19.18 -1.02 -1.12
CA VAL A 70 18.60 -1.15 -2.47
C VAL A 70 18.19 0.22 -3.00
N PHE A 71 18.16 0.32 -4.32
CA PHE A 71 17.61 1.45 -5.05
C PHE A 71 16.54 0.93 -6.01
N VAL A 72 15.30 1.42 -5.87
CA VAL A 72 14.21 1.05 -6.77
C VAL A 72 14.22 2.01 -7.96
N TYR A 73 14.65 1.53 -9.13
CA TYR A 73 14.53 2.29 -10.36
C TYR A 73 13.14 2.05 -10.96
N ASP A 74 12.29 3.07 -10.94
CA ASP A 74 11.00 3.04 -11.63
C ASP A 74 11.16 3.46 -13.09
N SER A 75 11.73 4.64 -13.32
CA SER A 75 11.90 5.23 -14.65
C SER A 75 12.93 6.35 -14.64
N GLY A 76 13.25 6.94 -15.80
CA GLY A 76 14.02 8.18 -15.91
C GLY A 76 15.18 8.13 -16.89
N ASP A 77 15.36 9.23 -17.63
CA ASP A 77 16.41 9.41 -18.65
C ASP A 77 17.62 10.17 -18.07
N LYS A 78 17.44 11.45 -17.69
CA LYS A 78 18.50 12.27 -17.07
C LYS A 78 18.62 12.09 -15.56
N THR A 79 17.50 11.86 -14.88
CA THR A 79 17.41 11.64 -13.43
C THR A 79 16.38 10.55 -13.16
N ALA A 80 16.70 9.64 -12.25
CA ALA A 80 15.84 8.51 -11.93
C ALA A 80 14.64 8.92 -11.07
N PHE A 81 13.48 8.35 -11.38
CA PHE A 81 12.31 8.26 -10.52
C PHE A 81 12.42 7.02 -9.65
N THR A 82 12.17 7.17 -8.35
CA THR A 82 12.43 6.14 -7.34
C THR A 82 11.47 6.27 -6.16
N ALA A 83 11.49 5.28 -5.27
CA ALA A 83 10.80 5.35 -3.99
C ALA A 83 11.44 6.43 -3.10
N GLY A 84 10.73 7.56 -2.91
CA GLY A 84 11.23 8.76 -2.24
C GLY A 84 11.24 8.72 -0.71
N GLY A 85 11.27 7.54 -0.08
CA GLY A 85 11.33 7.40 1.37
C GLY A 85 10.00 7.49 2.12
N LYS A 86 8.88 7.61 1.41
CA LYS A 86 7.49 7.59 1.94
C LYS A 86 6.60 6.71 1.06
N GLY A 87 5.36 6.47 1.50
CA GLY A 87 4.37 5.71 0.74
C GLY A 87 4.55 4.18 0.85
N ILE A 88 3.66 3.45 0.17
CA ILE A 88 3.60 1.99 0.26
C ILE A 88 4.83 1.33 -0.36
N GLY A 89 5.38 1.91 -1.43
CA GLY A 89 6.60 1.41 -2.05
C GLY A 89 7.77 1.37 -1.07
N ASN A 90 7.93 2.40 -0.24
CA ASN A 90 8.98 2.45 0.78
C ASN A 90 8.72 1.48 1.95
N GLU A 91 7.46 1.30 2.35
CA GLU A 91 7.06 0.32 3.35
C GLU A 91 7.38 -1.13 2.89
N LEU A 92 7.11 -1.45 1.62
CA LEU A 92 7.41 -2.76 1.03
C LEU A 92 8.91 -3.04 0.99
N ILE A 93 9.72 -2.05 0.59
CA ILE A 93 11.19 -2.17 0.61
C ILE A 93 11.68 -2.50 2.01
N LYS A 94 11.27 -1.73 3.02
CA LYS A 94 11.67 -1.97 4.43
C LYS A 94 11.27 -3.35 4.94
N ARG A 95 10.10 -3.85 4.54
CA ARG A 95 9.60 -5.18 4.95
C ARG A 95 10.36 -6.32 4.29
N ALA A 96 10.92 -6.09 3.11
CA ALA A 96 11.67 -7.10 2.36
C ALA A 96 13.07 -7.36 2.92
N GLY A 97 13.54 -6.55 3.88
CA GLY A 97 14.92 -6.58 4.37
C GLY A 97 15.79 -5.71 3.48
#